data_AF-A0A3D1YYK7-F1
#
_entry.id   AF-A0A3D1YYK7-F1
#
_cell.length_a   1.000
_cell.length_b   1.000
_cell.length_c   1.000
_cell.angle_alpha   90.00
_cell.angle_beta   90.00
_cell.angle_gamma   90.00
#
_symmetry.space_group_name_H-M   'P 1'
#
loop_
_entity.id
_entity.type
_entity.pdbx_description
1 polymer ?
#
loop_
_entity_poly.entity_id
_entity_poly.type
_entity_poly.pdbx_seq_one_letter_code
_entity_poly.pdbx_strand_id
1 'polypeptide(L)'
;MSEVKAKNVDAEVRGSAVDIVTEAAEVELHDVMVEQELDTMVEDFEEEVKRQGVELKQYLDMVSSSIEELRAEWNERAHHRVKSRLVLDTIATQEKIVAGAEEVDNEMKKVAAATGRDFEEVKQIFMMQGNMGTLATRIKLAKTIDWLVEQANIKTGEEPKAEEKEDKKAKKRNTKEEAAEVTEEEKGTD
;
A
#
# COMPACT_ATOMS: atom_id res chain seq x y z
N MET A 1 26.43 1.64 -0.12
CA MET A 1 25.65 0.82 -1.09
C MET A 1 25.17 -0.52 -0.52
N SER A 2 25.76 -1.07 0.54
CA SER A 2 25.31 -2.35 1.15
C SER A 2 24.02 -2.23 1.98
N GLU A 3 23.88 -1.17 2.78
CA GLU A 3 22.71 -1.02 3.67
C GLU A 3 21.40 -0.71 2.92
N VAL A 4 21.47 0.10 1.86
CA VAL A 4 20.33 0.41 0.99
C VAL A 4 19.86 -0.85 0.25
N LYS A 5 20.79 -1.68 -0.24
CA LYS A 5 20.45 -2.96 -0.88
C LYS A 5 19.78 -3.93 0.08
N ALA A 6 20.28 -4.05 1.32
CA ALA A 6 19.67 -4.92 2.33
C ALA A 6 18.25 -4.47 2.71
N LYS A 7 18.03 -3.16 2.89
CA LYS A 7 16.68 -2.61 3.15
C LYS A 7 15.71 -2.80 1.98
N ASN A 8 16.20 -2.67 0.75
CA ASN A 8 15.37 -2.89 -0.44
C ASN A 8 14.97 -4.36 -0.60
N VAL A 9 15.89 -5.29 -0.36
CA VAL A 9 15.58 -6.73 -0.40
C VAL A 9 14.57 -7.12 0.67
N ASP A 10 14.70 -6.59 1.89
CA ASP A 10 13.72 -6.82 2.96
C ASP A 10 12.33 -6.29 2.59
N ALA A 11 12.25 -5.07 2.04
CA ALA A 11 10.99 -4.49 1.58
C ALA A 11 10.35 -5.31 0.44
N GLU A 12 11.14 -5.82 -0.50
CA GLU A 12 10.66 -6.65 -1.62
C GLU A 12 10.13 -8.00 -1.14
N VAL A 13 10.83 -8.65 -0.20
CA VAL A 13 10.39 -9.93 0.39
C VAL A 13 9.09 -9.73 1.16
N ARG A 14 9.00 -8.70 1.99
CA ARG A 14 7.79 -8.35 2.74
C ARG A 14 6.61 -8.05 1.82
N GLY A 15 6.82 -7.23 0.79
CA GLY A 15 5.81 -6.92 -0.22
C GLY A 15 5.32 -8.18 -0.92
N SER A 16 6.25 -9.02 -1.40
CA SER A 16 5.91 -10.28 -2.07
C SER A 16 5.12 -11.24 -1.17
N ALA A 17 5.47 -11.34 0.11
CA ALA A 17 4.73 -12.17 1.07
C ALA A 17 3.28 -11.71 1.23
N VAL A 18 3.06 -10.39 1.32
CA VAL A 18 1.71 -9.79 1.38
C VAL A 18 0.94 -10.03 0.08
N ASP A 19 1.58 -9.84 -1.08
CA ASP A 19 0.95 -10.02 -2.38
C ASP A 19 0.50 -11.47 -2.56
N ILE A 20 1.35 -12.45 -2.24
CA ILE A 20 1.03 -13.89 -2.37
C ILE A 20 -0.23 -14.25 -1.56
N VAL A 21 -0.32 -13.83 -0.30
CA VAL A 21 -1.51 -14.14 0.52
C VAL A 21 -2.73 -13.35 0.10
N THR A 22 -2.54 -12.12 -0.39
CA THR A 22 -3.61 -11.27 -0.91
C THR A 22 -4.21 -11.86 -2.19
N GLU A 23 -3.38 -12.34 -3.11
CA GLU A 23 -3.82 -12.96 -4.37
C GLU A 23 -4.52 -14.29 -4.14
N ALA A 24 -4.05 -15.10 -3.19
CA ALA A 24 -4.63 -16.40 -2.86
C ALA A 24 -5.98 -16.31 -2.11
N ALA A 25 -6.27 -15.16 -1.49
CA ALA A 25 -7.50 -14.98 -0.71
C ALA A 25 -8.69 -14.56 -1.59
N GLU A 26 -9.85 -15.15 -1.35
CA GLU A 26 -11.13 -14.66 -1.86
C GLU A 26 -11.72 -13.68 -0.85
N VAL A 27 -11.93 -12.42 -1.27
CA VAL A 27 -12.45 -11.36 -0.41
C VAL A 27 -13.48 -10.55 -1.20
N GLU A 28 -14.69 -10.45 -0.68
CA GLU A 28 -15.71 -9.56 -1.21
C GLU A 28 -15.47 -8.14 -0.67
N LEU A 29 -15.16 -7.22 -1.57
CA LEU A 29 -14.93 -5.82 -1.25
C LEU A 29 -16.16 -4.99 -1.55
N HIS A 30 -16.59 -4.19 -0.58
CA HIS A 30 -17.64 -3.20 -0.78
C HIS A 30 -17.03 -1.90 -1.29
N ASP A 31 -17.68 -1.25 -2.28
CA ASP A 31 -17.20 -0.01 -2.90
C ASP A 31 -16.89 1.08 -1.86
N VAL A 32 -17.70 1.17 -0.81
CA VAL A 32 -17.50 2.15 0.29
C VAL A 32 -16.10 2.03 0.91
N MET A 33 -15.56 0.81 1.02
CA MET A 33 -14.23 0.61 1.60
C MET A 33 -13.13 1.09 0.65
N VAL A 34 -13.33 0.90 -0.65
CA VAL A 34 -12.40 1.34 -1.70
C VAL A 34 -12.42 2.86 -1.81
N GLU A 35 -13.60 3.48 -1.77
CA GLU A 35 -13.72 4.94 -1.76
C GLU A 35 -13.05 5.57 -0.53
N GLN A 36 -13.21 4.98 0.65
CA GLN A 36 -12.51 5.45 1.86
C GLN A 36 -10.98 5.33 1.75
N GLU A 37 -10.48 4.25 1.13
CA GLU A 37 -9.04 4.12 0.88
C GLU A 37 -8.56 5.13 -0.17
N LEU A 38 -9.37 5.39 -1.22
CA LEU A 38 -9.06 6.44 -2.20
C LEU A 38 -9.00 7.82 -1.56
N ASP A 39 -9.92 8.13 -0.64
CA ASP A 39 -9.89 9.39 0.12
C ASP A 39 -8.59 9.51 0.92
N THR A 40 -8.22 8.45 1.65
CA THR A 40 -6.96 8.41 2.41
C THR A 40 -5.74 8.57 1.50
N MET A 41 -5.74 7.90 0.35
CA MET A 41 -4.65 8.00 -0.63
C MET A 41 -4.50 9.42 -1.21
N VAL A 42 -5.62 10.11 -1.44
CA VAL A 42 -5.64 11.50 -1.89
C VAL A 42 -5.13 12.43 -0.79
N GLU A 43 -5.57 12.24 0.45
CA GLU A 43 -5.10 13.02 1.61
C GLU A 43 -3.58 12.87 1.81
N ASP A 44 -3.07 11.63 1.78
CA ASP A 44 -1.64 11.34 1.87
C ASP A 44 -0.83 12.08 0.78
N PHE A 45 -1.37 12.09 -0.44
CA PHE A 45 -0.73 12.76 -1.57
C PHE A 45 -0.81 14.28 -1.47
N GLU A 46 -1.94 14.83 -1.02
CA GLU A 46 -2.10 16.25 -0.75
C GLU A 46 -1.07 16.72 0.28
N GLU A 47 -0.89 15.99 1.38
CA GLU A 47 0.14 16.28 2.36
C GLU A 47 1.56 16.25 1.77
N GLU A 48 1.83 15.29 0.88
CA GLU A 48 3.13 15.19 0.20
C GLU A 48 3.41 16.38 -0.72
N VAL A 49 2.43 16.76 -1.55
CA VAL A 49 2.52 17.92 -2.45
C VAL A 49 2.67 19.21 -1.64
N LYS A 50 1.92 19.33 -0.54
CA LYS A 50 2.00 20.47 0.38
C LYS A 50 3.36 20.61 1.05
N ARG A 51 4.02 19.50 1.40
CA ARG A 51 5.41 19.53 1.92
C ARG A 51 6.40 20.10 0.91
N GLN A 52 6.10 20.02 -0.38
CA GLN A 52 6.91 20.63 -1.46
C GLN A 52 6.56 22.10 -1.72
N GLY A 53 5.61 22.66 -0.95
CA GLY A 53 5.17 24.05 -1.07
C GLY A 53 4.16 24.30 -2.19
N VAL A 54 3.48 23.24 -2.66
CA VAL A 54 2.47 23.31 -3.72
C VAL A 54 1.14 22.86 -3.14
N GLU A 55 0.02 23.46 -3.54
CA GLU A 55 -1.31 22.96 -3.19
C GLU A 55 -1.78 21.91 -4.22
N LEU A 56 -2.52 20.87 -3.80
CA LEU A 56 -2.94 19.77 -4.68
C LEU A 56 -3.61 20.27 -5.98
N LYS A 57 -4.47 21.28 -5.88
CA LYS A 57 -5.12 21.88 -7.05
C LYS A 57 -4.11 22.44 -8.06
N GLN A 58 -3.09 23.15 -7.59
CA GLN A 58 -2.06 23.72 -8.46
C GLN A 58 -1.23 22.63 -9.13
N TYR A 59 -0.97 21.53 -8.40
CA TYR A 59 -0.30 20.36 -8.97
C TYR A 59 -1.12 19.74 -10.10
N LEU A 60 -2.41 19.49 -9.87
CA LEU A 60 -3.32 18.93 -10.87
C LEU A 60 -3.41 19.82 -12.12
N ASP A 61 -3.50 21.14 -11.93
CA ASP A 61 -3.48 22.12 -13.03
C ASP A 61 -2.18 22.02 -13.85
N MET A 62 -1.02 21.87 -13.19
CA MET A 62 0.30 21.76 -13.84
C MET A 62 0.41 20.50 -14.71
N VAL A 63 -0.15 19.38 -14.26
CA VAL A 63 -0.15 18.12 -15.02
C VAL A 63 -1.36 17.97 -15.94
N SER A 64 -2.24 18.99 -16.01
CA SER A 64 -3.47 18.99 -16.80
C SER A 64 -4.37 17.79 -16.49
N SER A 65 -4.54 17.48 -15.21
CA SER A 65 -5.39 16.38 -14.74
C SER A 65 -6.40 16.86 -13.70
N SER A 66 -7.33 15.99 -13.32
CA SER A 66 -8.37 16.20 -12.33
C SER A 66 -8.26 15.22 -11.17
N ILE A 67 -8.97 15.51 -10.07
CA ILE A 67 -9.00 14.59 -8.92
C ILE A 67 -9.72 13.29 -9.27
N GLU A 68 -10.73 13.35 -10.13
CA GLU A 68 -11.49 12.20 -10.60
C GLU A 68 -10.61 11.26 -11.43
N GLU A 69 -9.78 11.81 -12.33
CA GLU A 69 -8.81 11.04 -13.10
C GLU A 69 -7.76 10.39 -12.19
N LEU A 70 -7.22 11.15 -11.22
CA LEU A 70 -6.27 10.62 -10.24
C LEU A 70 -6.86 9.43 -9.45
N ARG A 71 -8.11 9.58 -8.98
CA ARG A 71 -8.82 8.50 -8.27
C ARG A 71 -9.06 7.29 -9.17
N ALA A 72 -9.43 7.51 -10.42
CA ALA A 72 -9.65 6.43 -11.38
C ALA A 72 -8.35 5.64 -11.64
N GLU A 73 -7.21 6.31 -11.78
CA GLU A 73 -5.90 5.67 -11.92
C GLU A 73 -5.51 4.86 -10.69
N TRP A 74 -5.93 5.29 -9.50
CA TRP A 74 -5.60 4.65 -8.23
C TRP A 74 -6.60 3.60 -7.78
N ASN A 75 -7.74 3.45 -8.47
CA ASN A 75 -8.82 2.56 -8.04
C ASN A 75 -8.35 1.10 -7.86
N GLU A 76 -7.60 0.53 -8.82
CA GLU A 76 -7.06 -0.83 -8.71
C GLU A 76 -6.09 -0.96 -7.52
N ARG A 77 -5.28 0.08 -7.29
CA ARG A 77 -4.36 0.13 -6.16
C ARG A 77 -5.10 0.20 -4.82
N ALA A 78 -6.17 1.00 -4.73
CA ALA A 78 -7.00 1.08 -3.54
C ALA A 78 -7.69 -0.25 -3.26
N HIS A 79 -8.27 -0.90 -4.28
CA HIS A 79 -8.81 -2.26 -4.17
C HIS A 79 -7.79 -3.25 -3.58
N HIS A 80 -6.57 -3.26 -4.13
CA HIS A 80 -5.50 -4.12 -3.62
C HIS A 80 -5.16 -3.81 -2.16
N ARG A 81 -4.99 -2.53 -1.80
CA ARG A 81 -4.68 -2.11 -0.42
C ARG A 81 -5.75 -2.53 0.58
N VAL A 82 -7.03 -2.33 0.25
CA VAL A 82 -8.15 -2.76 1.10
C VAL A 82 -8.14 -4.28 1.26
N LYS A 83 -7.97 -5.02 0.15
CA LYS A 83 -7.88 -6.49 0.17
C LYS A 83 -6.74 -6.96 1.07
N SER A 84 -5.52 -6.47 0.86
CA SER A 84 -4.35 -6.82 1.66
C SER A 84 -4.57 -6.53 3.13
N ARG A 85 -5.15 -5.37 3.47
CA ARG A 85 -5.44 -5.00 4.86
C ARG A 85 -6.41 -5.99 5.52
N LEU A 86 -7.49 -6.37 4.83
CA LEU A 86 -8.46 -7.34 5.35
C LEU A 86 -7.86 -8.74 5.53
N VAL A 87 -7.05 -9.18 4.57
CA VAL A 87 -6.35 -10.46 4.63
C VAL A 87 -5.38 -10.48 5.81
N LEU A 88 -4.55 -9.43 5.96
CA LEU A 88 -3.62 -9.31 7.08
C LEU A 88 -4.36 -9.24 8.42
N ASP A 89 -5.45 -8.49 8.53
CA ASP A 89 -6.23 -8.40 9.76
C ASP A 89 -6.85 -9.76 10.16
N THR A 90 -7.29 -10.51 9.16
CA THR A 90 -7.83 -11.87 9.32
C THR A 90 -6.75 -12.83 9.80
N ILE A 91 -5.55 -12.80 9.20
CA ILE A 91 -4.40 -13.61 9.62
C ILE A 91 -4.00 -13.24 11.05
N ALA A 92 -3.86 -11.94 11.34
CA ALA A 92 -3.53 -11.46 12.68
C ALA A 92 -4.50 -12.01 13.73
N THR A 93 -5.80 -12.04 13.40
CA THR A 93 -6.84 -12.55 14.30
C THR A 93 -6.72 -14.06 14.51
N GLN A 94 -6.54 -14.84 13.43
CA GLN A 94 -6.43 -16.30 13.51
C GLN A 94 -5.19 -16.74 14.29
N GLU A 95 -4.06 -16.09 14.03
CA GLU A 95 -2.77 -16.37 14.67
C GLU A 95 -2.60 -15.65 16.02
N LYS A 96 -3.63 -14.91 16.47
CA LYS A 96 -3.67 -14.18 17.74
C LYS A 96 -2.51 -13.19 17.88
N ILE A 97 -2.11 -12.59 16.77
CA ILE A 97 -1.11 -11.52 16.72
C ILE A 97 -1.77 -10.25 17.23
N VAL A 98 -1.23 -9.71 18.32
CA VAL A 98 -1.70 -8.48 18.96
C VAL A 98 -0.54 -7.52 19.20
N ALA A 99 -0.84 -6.23 19.19
CA ALA A 99 0.09 -5.21 19.65
C ALA A 99 0.13 -5.21 21.18
N GLY A 100 1.30 -5.48 21.74
CA GLY A 100 1.56 -5.40 23.17
C GLY A 100 1.61 -3.96 23.65
N ALA A 101 1.21 -3.72 24.90
CA ALA A 101 1.28 -2.39 25.50
C ALA A 101 2.70 -1.82 25.50
N GLU A 102 3.70 -2.66 25.74
CA GLU A 102 5.12 -2.27 25.70
C GLU A 102 5.57 -1.88 24.30
N GLU A 103 5.09 -2.56 23.26
CA GLU A 103 5.42 -2.23 21.86
C GLU A 103 4.83 -0.88 21.47
N VAL A 104 3.59 -0.60 21.89
CA VAL A 104 2.92 0.70 21.71
C VAL A 104 3.70 1.81 22.41
N ASP A 105 4.07 1.60 23.67
CA ASP A 105 4.89 2.56 24.42
C ASP A 105 6.27 2.76 23.76
N ASN A 106 6.90 1.71 23.25
CA ASN A 106 8.19 1.79 22.57
C ASN A 106 8.12 2.57 21.25
N GLU A 107 7.04 2.43 20.47
CA GLU A 107 6.85 3.27 19.29
C GLU A 107 6.66 4.75 19.65
N MET A 108 5.89 5.06 20.69
CA MET A 108 5.76 6.44 21.16
C MET A 108 7.10 7.00 21.69
N LYS A 109 7.94 6.19 22.34
CA LYS A 109 9.30 6.60 22.74
C LYS A 109 10.18 6.93 21.53
N LYS A 110 10.05 6.19 20.42
CA LYS A 110 10.78 6.51 19.18
C LYS A 110 10.32 7.85 18.61
N VAL A 111 9.02 8.13 18.63
CA VAL A 111 8.47 9.43 18.21
C VAL A 111 8.98 10.56 19.12
N ALA A 112 8.99 10.35 20.44
CA ALA A 112 9.52 11.31 21.40
C ALA A 112 11.00 11.63 21.13
N ALA A 113 11.82 10.60 20.91
CA ALA A 113 13.23 10.76 20.55
C ALA A 113 13.42 11.50 19.22
N ALA A 114 12.62 11.17 18.20
CA ALA A 114 12.71 11.80 16.88
C ALA A 114 12.27 13.26 16.87
N THR A 115 11.33 13.64 17.74
CA THR A 115 10.77 15.00 17.83
C THR A 115 11.41 15.85 18.93
N GLY A 116 12.30 15.26 19.74
CA GLY A 116 12.93 15.92 20.88
C GLY A 116 11.94 16.28 22.00
N ARG A 117 10.81 15.56 22.09
CA ARG A 117 9.75 15.78 23.08
C ARG A 117 9.84 14.78 24.22
N ASP A 118 9.18 15.10 25.33
CA ASP A 118 9.03 14.16 26.43
C ASP A 118 8.07 13.01 26.05
N PHE A 119 8.34 11.80 26.55
CA PHE A 119 7.52 10.62 26.25
C PHE A 119 6.08 10.78 26.75
N GLU A 120 5.88 11.35 27.95
CA GLU A 120 4.55 11.53 28.51
C GLU A 120 3.78 12.58 27.71
N GLU A 121 4.43 13.65 27.26
CA GLU A 121 3.82 14.63 26.35
C GLU A 121 3.33 13.96 25.05
N VAL A 122 4.17 13.15 24.41
CA VAL A 122 3.79 12.43 23.18
C VAL A 122 2.64 11.47 23.44
N LYS A 123 2.67 10.73 24.55
CA LYS A 123 1.60 9.81 24.94
C LYS A 123 0.26 10.54 25.12
N GLN A 124 0.26 11.68 25.81
CA GLN A 124 -0.94 12.50 25.97
C GLN A 124 -1.48 13.02 24.63
N ILE A 125 -0.60 13.46 23.71
CA ILE A 125 -1.01 13.89 22.37
C ILE A 125 -1.71 12.75 21.61
N PHE A 126 -1.11 11.55 21.60
CA PHE A 126 -1.71 10.38 20.94
C PHE A 126 -3.05 10.00 21.55
N MET A 127 -3.19 10.09 22.87
CA MET A 127 -4.46 9.84 23.57
C MET A 127 -5.52 10.88 23.19
N MET A 128 -5.19 12.17 23.26
CA MET A 128 -6.11 13.26 22.92
C MET A 128 -6.58 13.21 21.46
N GLN A 129 -5.72 12.75 20.56
CA GLN A 129 -6.04 12.61 19.14
C GLN A 129 -6.75 11.29 18.80
N GLY A 130 -6.92 10.38 19.77
CA GLY A 130 -7.49 9.05 19.51
C GLY A 130 -6.58 8.12 18.70
N ASN A 131 -5.30 8.45 18.55
CA ASN A 131 -4.35 7.75 17.68
C ASN A 131 -3.79 6.45 18.27
N MET A 132 -4.12 6.13 19.52
CA MET A 132 -3.67 4.90 20.19
C MET A 132 -4.13 3.64 19.46
N GLY A 133 -5.38 3.61 18.99
CA GLY A 133 -5.94 2.47 18.24
C GLY A 133 -5.27 2.30 16.88
N THR A 134 -5.03 3.41 16.19
CA THR A 134 -4.32 3.44 14.91
C THR A 134 -2.89 2.94 15.05
N LEU A 135 -2.18 3.37 16.10
CA LEU A 135 -0.82 2.91 16.39
C LEU A 135 -0.79 1.41 16.69
N ALA A 136 -1.68 0.92 17.55
CA ALA A 136 -1.78 -0.51 17.84
C ALA A 136 -2.11 -1.32 16.57
N THR A 137 -2.99 -0.81 15.71
CA THR A 137 -3.32 -1.45 14.43
C THR A 137 -2.10 -1.54 13.52
N ARG A 138 -1.32 -0.46 13.39
CA ARG A 138 -0.07 -0.46 12.60
C ARG A 138 0.94 -1.47 13.13
N ILE A 139 1.13 -1.53 14.45
CA ILE A 139 2.04 -2.50 15.08
C ILE A 139 1.56 -3.93 14.80
N LYS A 140 0.27 -4.21 14.98
CA LYS A 140 -0.33 -5.52 14.69
C LYS A 140 -0.09 -5.95 13.24
N LEU A 141 -0.32 -5.05 12.28
CA LEU A 141 -0.11 -5.33 10.86
C LEU A 141 1.37 -5.58 10.56
N ALA A 142 2.29 -4.77 11.09
CA ALA A 142 3.72 -4.96 10.92
C ALA A 142 4.18 -6.35 11.43
N LYS A 143 3.72 -6.74 12.63
CA LYS A 143 3.99 -8.07 13.20
C LYS A 143 3.41 -9.21 12.39
N THR A 144 2.25 -8.98 11.77
CA THR A 144 1.63 -9.99 10.90
C THR A 144 2.46 -10.21 9.64
N ILE A 145 3.02 -9.14 9.07
CA ILE A 145 3.94 -9.23 7.93
C ILE A 145 5.24 -9.94 8.36
N ASP A 146 5.79 -9.60 9.52
CA ASP A 146 6.98 -10.30 10.07
C ASP A 146 6.72 -11.80 10.20
N TRP A 147 5.59 -12.17 10.80
CA TRP A 147 5.16 -13.56 10.94
C TRP A 147 5.01 -14.25 9.57
N LEU A 148 4.41 -13.58 8.58
CA LEU A 148 4.27 -14.12 7.22
C LEU A 148 5.63 -14.40 6.58
N VAL A 149 6.59 -13.50 6.75
CA VAL A 149 7.96 -13.69 6.24
C VAL A 149 8.66 -14.85 6.94
N GLU A 150 8.46 -15.01 8.25
CA GLU A 150 9.00 -16.15 9.01
C GLU A 150 8.40 -17.50 8.57
N GLN A 151 7.12 -17.52 8.16
CA GLN A 151 6.47 -18.72 7.64
C GLN A 151 6.77 -18.96 6.15
N ALA A 152 7.24 -17.95 5.42
CA ALA A 152 7.49 -18.07 4.00
C ALA A 152 8.68 -19.01 3.73
N ASN A 153 8.50 -19.94 2.78
CA ASN A 153 9.61 -20.73 2.25
C ASN A 153 10.43 -19.85 1.30
N ILE A 154 11.31 -19.01 1.86
CA ILE A 154 12.16 -18.10 1.10
C ILE A 154 13.19 -18.91 0.31
N LYS A 155 12.89 -19.16 -0.97
CA LYS A 155 13.89 -19.62 -1.93
C LYS A 155 14.68 -18.41 -2.38
N THR A 156 15.92 -18.28 -1.89
CA THR A 156 16.90 -17.35 -2.48
C THR A 156 17.23 -17.81 -3.90
N GLY A 157 16.43 -17.39 -4.87
CA GLY A 157 16.80 -17.40 -6.27
C GLY A 157 17.72 -16.22 -6.56
N GLU A 158 18.71 -16.42 -7.43
CA GLU A 158 19.39 -15.30 -8.08
C GLU A 158 18.35 -14.33 -8.67
N GLU A 159 18.63 -13.03 -8.54
CA GLU A 159 17.88 -11.84 -8.96
C GLU A 159 16.63 -12.08 -9.84
N PRO A 160 15.44 -11.54 -9.49
CA PRO A 160 14.38 -11.42 -10.47
C PRO A 160 14.84 -10.40 -11.51
N LYS A 161 15.23 -10.87 -12.70
CA LYS A 161 15.44 -10.00 -13.85
C LYS A 161 14.15 -9.23 -14.10
N ALA A 162 14.23 -7.91 -13.96
CA ALA A 162 13.17 -6.95 -14.22
C ALA A 162 12.56 -7.04 -15.64
N GLU A 163 13.15 -7.82 -16.55
CA GLU A 163 12.72 -8.02 -17.94
C GLU A 163 11.38 -8.77 -18.07
N GLU A 164 10.98 -9.63 -17.12
CA GLU A 164 9.79 -10.49 -17.33
C GLU A 164 8.44 -9.82 -17.00
N LYS A 165 8.44 -8.73 -16.22
CA LYS A 165 7.21 -7.97 -15.89
C LYS A 165 6.85 -6.96 -16.99
N GLU A 166 7.81 -6.41 -17.72
CA GLU A 166 7.53 -5.58 -18.90
C GLU A 166 6.97 -6.40 -20.06
N ASP A 167 7.50 -7.60 -20.31
CA ASP A 167 7.04 -8.45 -21.40
C ASP A 167 5.58 -8.90 -21.24
N LYS A 168 5.14 -9.20 -20.01
CA LYS A 168 3.73 -9.57 -19.76
C LYS A 168 2.78 -8.37 -19.87
N LYS A 169 3.22 -7.15 -19.53
CA LYS A 169 2.40 -5.93 -19.64
C LYS A 169 2.34 -5.41 -21.07
N ALA A 170 3.43 -5.54 -21.84
CA ALA A 170 3.48 -5.23 -23.27
C ALA A 170 2.63 -6.19 -24.10
N LYS A 171 2.69 -7.50 -23.82
CA LYS A 171 1.92 -8.52 -24.55
C LYS A 171 0.41 -8.41 -24.31
N LYS A 172 -0.02 -7.94 -23.13
CA LYS A 172 -1.43 -7.68 -22.78
C LYS A 172 -1.96 -6.36 -23.35
N ARG A 173 -1.08 -5.38 -23.64
CA ARG A 173 -1.43 -4.14 -24.35
C ARG A 173 -1.60 -4.39 -25.86
N ASN A 174 -0.67 -5.10 -26.51
CA ASN A 174 -0.79 -5.42 -27.94
C ASN A 174 -2.03 -6.25 -28.30
N THR A 175 -2.41 -7.22 -27.46
CA THR A 175 -3.60 -8.06 -27.72
C THR A 175 -4.93 -7.34 -27.55
N LYS A 176 -4.96 -6.21 -26.82
CA LYS A 176 -6.16 -5.39 -26.66
C LYS A 176 -6.33 -4.39 -27.80
N GLU A 177 -5.23 -3.92 -28.39
CA GLU A 177 -5.22 -2.98 -29.51
C GLU A 177 -5.57 -3.70 -30.84
N GLU A 178 -5.01 -4.89 -31.07
CA GLU A 178 -5.29 -5.70 -32.26
C GLU A 178 -6.74 -6.25 -32.29
N ALA A 179 -7.37 -6.46 -31.12
CA ALA A 179 -8.78 -6.84 -31.04
C ALA A 179 -9.75 -5.66 -31.26
N ALA A 180 -9.30 -4.42 -31.03
CA ALA A 180 -10.10 -3.21 -31.26
C ALA A 180 -10.09 -2.80 -32.74
N GLU A 181 -8.98 -3.00 -33.45
CA GLU A 181 -8.86 -2.65 -34.87
C GLU A 181 -9.68 -3.60 -35.78
N VAL A 182 -9.70 -4.91 -35.48
CA VAL A 182 -10.48 -5.90 -36.25
C VAL A 182 -12.00 -5.71 -36.09
N THR A 183 -12.47 -5.09 -35.00
CA THR A 183 -13.90 -4.86 -34.77
C THR A 183 -14.44 -3.57 -35.42
N GLU A 184 -13.58 -2.66 -35.87
CA GLU A 184 -13.99 -1.46 -36.62
C GLU A 184 -14.02 -1.68 -38.14
N GLU A 185 -13.17 -2.55 -38.71
CA GLU A 185 -13.19 -2.84 -40.16
C GLU A 185 -14.42 -3.66 -40.61
N GLU A 186 -15.01 -4.50 -39.75
CA GLU A 186 -16.23 -5.27 -40.10
C GLU A 186 -17.53 -4.44 -40.09
N LYS A 187 -17.53 -3.19 -39.58
CA LYS A 187 -18.71 -2.30 -39.58
C LYS A 187 -18.74 -1.28 -40.72
N GLY A 188 -17.73 -1.27 -41.60
CA GLY A 188 -17.55 -0.27 -42.66
C GLY A 188 -17.87 -0.72 -44.09
N THR A 189 -18.53 -1.87 -44.28
CA THR A 189 -18.97 -2.31 -45.63
C THR A 189 -20.44 -2.71 -45.63
N ASP A 190 -21.31 -1.70 -45.71
CA ASP A 190 -22.59 -1.76 -46.43
C ASP A 190 -22.93 -0.37 -46.99
#